data_AF-A0A937HVL4-F1
#
_entry.id   AF-A0A937HVL4-F1
#
_cell.length_a   1.000
_cell.length_b   1.000
_cell.length_c   1.000
_cell.angle_alpha   90.00
_cell.angle_beta   90.00
_cell.angle_gamma   90.00
#
_symmetry.space_group_name_H-M   'P 1'
#
loop_
_entity.id
_entity.type
_entity.pdbx_description
1 polymer ?
#
loop_
_entity_poly.entity_id
_entity_poly.type
_entity_poly.pdbx_seq_one_letter_code
_entity_poly.pdbx_strand_id
1 'polypeptide(L)'
;ATLPRTLGATIEAAQTGDRDTVLGIVVLVLVFLATIVGIIFVQEGARRIPIVSAKRQVGGAGALPTRQSYLPLKLNAGGVMPIIFASALIFLPVTVANLTKSEWLIRAASMLNPSASNPWPYALAFFTLILGFSYFYASLTVNPADIATNLKRGGVAIPGVRPGSATTNYLSGVQNRLTLLGGLFLGSVAIIPAAVERATNVQTFQGLGATSLLILVGVAIDTAKQVQTYVISQRYEGLVRQ
;
A
#
# COMPACT_ATOMS: atom_id res chain seq x y z
N ALA A 1 0.58 -3.23 -23.02
CA ALA A 1 -0.56 -3.23 -22.09
C ALA A 1 -1.31 -4.55 -22.23
N THR A 2 -1.24 -5.44 -21.24
CA THR A 2 -1.92 -6.74 -21.25
C THR A 2 -3.36 -6.66 -20.77
N LEU A 3 -3.70 -5.65 -19.96
CA LEU A 3 -5.02 -5.46 -19.34
C LEU A 3 -6.20 -5.36 -20.33
N PRO A 4 -6.12 -4.58 -21.44
CA PRO A 4 -7.23 -4.55 -22.40
C PRO A 4 -7.43 -5.90 -23.09
N ARG A 5 -6.34 -6.66 -23.27
CA ARG A 5 -6.38 -8.00 -23.87
C ARG A 5 -6.94 -9.04 -22.91
N THR A 6 -6.56 -8.98 -21.63
CA THR A 6 -7.10 -9.90 -20.61
C THR A 6 -8.58 -9.63 -20.34
N LEU A 7 -9.00 -8.36 -20.30
CA LEU A 7 -10.42 -8.00 -20.19
C LEU A 7 -11.23 -8.46 -21.42
N GLY A 8 -10.69 -8.27 -22.62
CA GLY A 8 -11.29 -8.82 -23.84
C GLY A 8 -11.43 -10.34 -23.80
N ALA A 9 -10.38 -11.04 -23.36
CA ALA A 9 -10.40 -12.49 -23.18
C ALA A 9 -11.38 -12.96 -22.07
N THR A 10 -11.59 -12.18 -21.00
CA THR A 10 -12.63 -12.48 -19.99
C THR A 10 -14.02 -12.36 -20.57
N ILE A 11 -14.27 -11.33 -21.38
CA ILE A 11 -15.58 -11.09 -21.99
C ILE A 11 -15.88 -12.18 -23.02
N GLU A 12 -14.89 -12.56 -23.83
CA GLU A 12 -15.00 -13.64 -24.80
C GLU A 12 -15.20 -15.00 -24.10
N ALA A 13 -14.47 -15.28 -23.02
CA ALA A 13 -14.65 -16.47 -22.19
C ALA A 13 -15.99 -16.48 -21.44
N ALA A 14 -16.56 -15.32 -21.10
CA ALA A 14 -17.90 -15.21 -20.50
C ALA A 14 -19.02 -15.41 -21.54
N GLN A 15 -18.77 -15.07 -22.80
CA GLN A 15 -19.72 -15.24 -23.90
C GLN A 15 -19.71 -16.66 -24.48
N THR A 16 -18.57 -17.35 -24.42
CA THR A 16 -18.38 -18.72 -24.96
C THR A 16 -18.34 -19.80 -23.87
N GLY A 17 -18.22 -19.40 -22.61
CA GLY A 17 -18.02 -20.31 -21.48
C GLY A 17 -19.30 -20.90 -20.90
N ASP A 18 -19.15 -22.06 -20.28
CA ASP A 18 -20.21 -22.78 -19.57
C ASP A 18 -20.67 -22.03 -18.30
N ARG A 19 -21.82 -22.41 -17.74
CA ARG A 19 -22.43 -21.74 -16.56
C ARG A 19 -21.45 -21.62 -15.38
N ASP A 20 -20.62 -22.63 -15.17
CA ASP A 20 -19.60 -22.66 -14.10
C ASP A 20 -18.46 -21.66 -14.34
N THR A 21 -18.05 -21.45 -15.60
CA THR A 21 -17.04 -20.46 -15.97
C THR A 21 -17.55 -19.04 -15.73
N VAL A 22 -18.81 -18.77 -16.07
CA VAL A 22 -19.44 -17.46 -15.81
C VAL A 22 -19.54 -17.20 -14.30
N LEU A 23 -19.91 -18.20 -13.51
CA LEU A 23 -19.95 -18.09 -12.04
C LEU A 23 -18.57 -17.80 -11.44
N GLY A 24 -17.53 -18.49 -11.93
CA GLY A 24 -16.13 -18.25 -11.54
C GLY A 24 -15.66 -16.82 -11.85
N ILE A 25 -16.00 -16.29 -13.03
CA ILE A 25 -15.68 -14.92 -13.43
C ILE A 25 -16.36 -13.90 -12.51
N VAL A 26 -17.63 -14.08 -12.17
CA VAL A 26 -18.38 -13.18 -11.27
C VAL A 26 -17.74 -13.15 -9.88
N VAL A 27 -17.41 -14.32 -9.32
CA VAL A 27 -16.74 -14.43 -8.02
C VAL A 27 -15.38 -13.73 -8.05
N LEU A 28 -14.62 -13.93 -9.13
CA LEU A 28 -13.31 -13.31 -9.29
C LEU A 28 -13.40 -11.78 -9.32
N VAL A 29 -14.34 -11.21 -10.06
CA VAL A 29 -14.57 -9.76 -10.12
C VAL A 29 -14.96 -9.21 -8.74
N LEU A 30 -15.85 -9.90 -8.02
CA LEU A 30 -16.26 -9.47 -6.67
C LEU A 30 -15.10 -9.47 -5.68
N VAL A 31 -14.30 -10.54 -5.67
CA VAL A 31 -13.09 -10.61 -4.84
C VAL A 31 -12.12 -9.50 -5.23
N PHE A 32 -11.94 -9.24 -6.52
CA PHE A 32 -11.03 -8.21 -7.00
C PHE A 32 -11.46 -6.80 -6.57
N LEU A 33 -12.77 -6.50 -6.64
CA LEU A 33 -13.30 -5.24 -6.11
C LEU A 33 -13.11 -5.15 -4.59
N ALA A 34 -13.34 -6.24 -3.86
CA ALA A 34 -13.14 -6.27 -2.42
C ALA A 34 -11.67 -6.02 -2.04
N THR A 35 -10.70 -6.56 -2.79
CA THR A 35 -9.27 -6.32 -2.53
C THR A 35 -8.85 -4.90 -2.87
N ILE A 36 -9.37 -4.30 -3.95
CA ILE A 36 -9.18 -2.88 -4.25
C ILE A 36 -9.65 -2.02 -3.08
N VAL A 37 -10.89 -2.23 -2.62
CA VAL A 37 -11.46 -1.48 -1.51
C VAL A 37 -10.61 -1.66 -0.26
N GLY A 38 -10.18 -2.90 0.04
CA GLY A 38 -9.27 -3.18 1.15
C GLY A 38 -7.96 -2.39 1.08
N ILE A 39 -7.32 -2.32 -0.09
CA ILE A 39 -6.09 -1.55 -0.28
C ILE A 39 -6.34 -0.05 -0.06
N ILE A 40 -7.44 0.49 -0.58
CA ILE A 40 -7.82 1.90 -0.39
C ILE A 40 -7.95 2.21 1.10
N PHE A 41 -8.68 1.38 1.85
CA PHE A 41 -8.87 1.57 3.29
C PHE A 41 -7.55 1.62 4.06
N VAL A 42 -6.59 0.76 3.70
CA VAL A 42 -5.28 0.75 4.37
C VAL A 42 -4.38 1.90 3.94
N GLN A 43 -4.43 2.31 2.68
CA GLN A 43 -3.66 3.45 2.19
C GLN A 43 -4.19 4.80 2.71
N GLU A 44 -5.50 4.92 2.92
CA GLU A 44 -6.13 6.12 3.50
C GLU A 44 -6.16 6.10 5.03
N GLY A 45 -6.05 4.91 5.62
CA GLY A 45 -5.95 4.73 7.06
C GLY A 45 -4.80 5.56 7.64
N ALA A 46 -5.13 6.46 8.56
CA ALA A 46 -4.14 7.23 9.29
C ALA A 46 -4.51 7.31 10.77
N ARG A 47 -3.53 7.07 11.63
CA ARG A 47 -3.63 7.31 13.07
C ARG A 47 -3.48 8.79 13.34
N ARG A 48 -4.53 9.41 13.89
CA ARG A 48 -4.51 10.81 14.29
C ARG A 48 -3.89 10.94 15.69
N ILE A 49 -2.72 11.54 15.78
CA ILE A 49 -2.07 11.83 17.08
C ILE A 49 -2.43 13.26 17.46
N PRO A 50 -3.16 13.50 18.57
CA PRO A 50 -3.49 14.86 18.97
C PRO A 50 -2.23 15.63 19.35
N ILE A 51 -2.17 16.89 18.93
CA ILE A 51 -1.08 17.81 19.23
C ILE A 51 -1.63 19.07 19.89
N VAL A 52 -0.90 19.59 20.88
CA VAL A 52 -1.23 20.82 21.60
C VAL A 52 -0.16 21.86 21.34
N SER A 53 -0.57 23.07 21.01
CA SER A 53 0.35 24.19 20.84
C SER A 53 0.58 24.86 22.19
N ALA A 54 1.85 24.98 22.58
CA ALA A 54 2.24 25.70 23.79
C ALA A 54 1.96 27.20 23.70
N LYS A 55 1.95 27.78 22.49
CA LYS A 55 1.70 29.22 22.27
C LYS A 55 0.23 29.64 22.41
N ARG A 56 -0.72 28.70 22.39
CA ARG A 56 -2.17 29.00 22.35
C ARG A 56 -2.83 29.10 23.73
N GLN A 57 -2.10 28.85 24.82
CA GLN A 57 -2.62 28.87 26.20
C GLN A 57 -2.42 30.20 26.94
N VAL A 58 -1.78 31.23 26.33
CA VAL A 58 -1.35 32.45 27.06
C VAL A 58 -2.26 33.67 26.83
N GLY A 59 -3.32 33.58 26.02
CA GLY A 59 -4.29 34.67 25.81
C GLY A 59 -5.68 34.29 26.31
N GLY A 60 -6.14 34.93 27.39
CA GLY A 60 -7.30 34.53 28.18
C GLY A 60 -8.68 34.55 27.51
N ALA A 61 -9.64 34.04 28.29
CA ALA A 61 -11.09 34.20 28.18
C ALA A 61 -11.74 33.86 26.83
N GLY A 62 -12.02 32.58 26.62
CA GLY A 62 -12.92 32.12 25.57
C GLY A 62 -12.67 30.67 25.26
N ALA A 63 -13.49 29.79 25.85
CA ALA A 63 -13.65 28.41 25.43
C ALA A 63 -14.25 28.36 24.01
N LEU A 64 -13.50 28.81 23.00
CA LEU A 64 -13.79 28.47 21.62
C LEU A 64 -13.56 26.97 21.47
N PRO A 65 -14.48 26.24 20.81
CA PRO A 65 -14.37 24.80 20.68
C PRO A 65 -13.04 24.48 20.00
N THR A 66 -12.16 23.89 20.79
CA THR A 66 -10.79 23.58 20.43
C THR A 66 -10.84 22.53 19.33
N ARG A 67 -10.75 22.93 18.07
CA ARG A 67 -10.46 21.99 16.98
C ARG A 67 -9.05 21.46 17.27
N GLN A 68 -8.99 20.31 17.96
CA GLN A 68 -7.72 19.67 18.32
C GLN A 68 -6.96 19.40 17.03
N SER A 69 -5.84 20.09 16.86
CA SER A 69 -4.91 19.79 15.79
C SER A 69 -4.38 18.38 16.00
N TYR A 70 -4.15 17.64 14.92
CA TYR A 70 -3.58 16.31 14.97
C TYR A 70 -2.47 16.15 13.94
N LEU A 71 -1.47 15.36 14.28
CA LEU A 71 -0.48 14.85 13.35
C LEU A 71 -0.99 13.51 12.79
N PRO A 72 -1.31 13.43 11.49
CA PRO A 72 -1.68 12.16 10.88
C PRO A 72 -0.44 11.31 10.61
N LEU A 73 -0.37 10.11 11.18
CA LEU A 73 0.57 9.08 10.78
C LEU A 73 -0.17 8.03 9.96
N LYS A 74 0.19 7.89 8.68
CA LYS A 74 -0.43 6.89 7.79
C LYS A 74 -0.12 5.47 8.26
N LEU A 75 -1.08 4.56 8.09
CA LEU A 75 -0.92 3.13 8.39
C LEU A 75 0.16 2.51 7.49
N ASN A 76 0.18 2.94 6.24
CA ASN A 76 1.21 2.62 5.27
C ASN A 76 1.76 3.90 4.65
N ALA A 77 2.96 4.30 5.06
CA ALA A 77 3.64 5.45 4.50
C ALA A 77 4.01 5.25 3.02
N GLY A 78 4.13 4.00 2.56
CA GLY A 78 4.61 3.66 1.22
C GLY A 78 3.59 3.51 0.12
N GLY A 79 2.29 3.65 0.40
CA GLY A 79 1.26 3.49 -0.61
C GLY A 79 1.43 2.15 -1.33
N VAL A 80 1.68 2.19 -2.64
CA VAL A 80 1.85 0.98 -3.47
C VAL A 80 3.30 0.51 -3.56
N MET A 81 4.28 1.35 -3.20
CA MET A 81 5.70 1.07 -3.48
C MET A 81 6.19 -0.28 -2.91
N PRO A 82 5.82 -0.71 -1.69
CA PRO A 82 6.22 -2.02 -1.20
C PRO A 82 5.81 -3.18 -2.10
N ILE A 83 4.62 -3.12 -2.70
CA ILE A 83 4.10 -4.14 -3.62
C ILE A 83 4.90 -4.13 -4.94
N ILE A 84 5.20 -2.93 -5.45
CA ILE A 84 5.98 -2.76 -6.69
C ILE A 84 7.38 -3.36 -6.51
N PHE A 85 8.10 -3.01 -5.45
CA PHE A 85 9.44 -3.53 -5.20
C PHE A 85 9.45 -5.04 -4.95
N ALA A 86 8.47 -5.56 -4.19
CA ALA A 86 8.32 -6.99 -3.99
C ALA A 86 8.12 -7.74 -5.32
N SER A 87 7.27 -7.20 -6.20
CA SER A 87 7.04 -7.80 -7.52
C SER A 87 8.32 -7.79 -8.37
N ALA A 88 9.00 -6.65 -8.47
CA ALA A 88 10.23 -6.51 -9.25
C ALA A 88 11.32 -7.49 -8.77
N LEU A 89 11.46 -7.66 -7.44
CA LEU A 89 12.46 -8.55 -6.87
C LEU A 89 12.17 -10.04 -7.17
N ILE A 90 10.90 -10.45 -7.22
CA ILE A 90 10.53 -11.82 -7.64
C ILE A 90 10.77 -12.04 -9.13
N PHE A 91 10.55 -11.03 -9.98
CA PHE A 91 10.72 -11.17 -11.43
C PHE A 91 12.18 -11.25 -11.88
N LEU A 92 13.11 -10.64 -11.13
CA LEU A 92 14.53 -10.62 -11.48
C LEU A 92 15.13 -12.03 -11.62
N PRO A 93 15.04 -12.94 -10.62
CA PRO A 93 15.55 -14.30 -10.73
C PRO A 93 14.90 -15.09 -11.87
N VAL A 94 13.58 -14.92 -12.08
CA VAL A 94 12.83 -15.61 -13.15
C VAL A 94 13.37 -15.20 -14.52
N THR A 95 13.63 -13.91 -14.71
CA THR A 95 14.17 -13.39 -15.98
C THR A 95 15.58 -13.91 -16.24
N VAL A 96 16.46 -13.87 -15.22
CA VAL A 96 17.83 -14.39 -15.33
C VAL A 96 17.84 -15.89 -15.61
N ALA A 97 16.99 -16.67 -14.93
CA ALA A 97 16.86 -18.10 -15.15
C ALA A 97 16.47 -18.45 -16.60
N ASN A 98 15.53 -17.69 -17.17
CA ASN A 98 15.09 -17.86 -18.56
C ASN A 98 16.19 -17.53 -19.57
N LEU A 99 17.09 -16.59 -19.26
CA LEU A 99 18.20 -16.19 -20.13
C LEU A 99 19.39 -17.16 -20.04
N THR A 100 19.77 -17.57 -18.83
CA THR A 100 20.95 -18.43 -18.62
C THR A 100 20.66 -19.91 -18.86
N LYS A 101 19.39 -20.32 -18.93
CA LYS A 101 18.92 -21.71 -19.06
C LYS A 101 19.56 -22.70 -18.06
N SER A 102 20.04 -22.19 -16.93
CA SER A 102 20.74 -23.00 -15.94
C SER A 102 19.75 -23.79 -15.09
N GLU A 103 19.98 -25.09 -14.94
CA GLU A 103 19.01 -26.02 -14.35
C GLU A 103 18.64 -25.68 -12.90
N TRP A 104 19.59 -25.17 -12.11
CA TRP A 104 19.35 -24.75 -10.73
C TRP A 104 18.51 -23.47 -10.64
N LEU A 105 18.77 -22.51 -11.52
CA LEU A 105 18.04 -21.24 -11.63
C LEU A 105 16.62 -21.47 -12.13
N ILE A 106 16.43 -22.39 -13.08
CA ILE A 106 15.10 -22.76 -13.58
C ILE A 106 14.27 -23.42 -12.47
N ARG A 107 14.87 -24.30 -11.65
CA ARG A 107 14.19 -24.91 -10.50
C ARG A 107 13.81 -23.88 -9.43
N ALA A 108 14.67 -22.91 -9.16
CA ALA A 108 14.35 -21.81 -8.23
C ALA A 108 13.26 -20.88 -8.79
N ALA A 109 13.34 -20.54 -10.07
CA ALA A 109 12.36 -19.71 -10.76
C ALA A 109 10.99 -20.40 -10.90
N SER A 110 10.96 -21.71 -11.07
CA SER A 110 9.70 -22.47 -11.13
C SER A 110 9.00 -22.54 -9.78
N MET A 111 9.73 -22.49 -8.65
CA MET A 111 9.14 -22.40 -7.30
C MET A 111 8.59 -21.00 -6.98
N LEU A 112 9.17 -19.95 -7.57
CA LEU A 112 8.74 -18.56 -7.39
C LEU A 112 7.69 -18.12 -8.44
N ASN A 113 7.21 -19.03 -9.27
CA ASN A 113 6.24 -18.72 -10.30
C ASN A 113 4.80 -18.76 -9.74
N PRO A 114 3.97 -17.73 -10.00
CA PRO A 114 2.53 -17.75 -9.67
C PRO A 114 1.76 -18.94 -10.28
N SER A 115 2.31 -19.65 -11.26
CA SER A 115 1.73 -20.83 -11.91
C SER A 115 2.36 -22.17 -11.47
N ALA A 116 3.25 -22.17 -10.47
CA ALA A 116 3.89 -23.38 -9.95
C ALA A 116 2.90 -24.35 -9.31
N SER A 117 3.15 -25.66 -9.40
CA SER A 117 2.28 -26.70 -8.81
C SER A 117 2.05 -26.50 -7.29
N ASN A 118 3.02 -25.90 -6.57
CA ASN A 118 2.87 -25.50 -5.18
C ASN A 118 2.85 -23.96 -5.05
N PRO A 119 1.73 -23.32 -4.64
CA PRO A 119 1.59 -21.86 -4.54
C PRO A 119 2.17 -21.27 -3.25
N TRP A 120 2.42 -22.09 -2.22
CA TRP A 120 2.89 -21.64 -0.91
C TRP A 120 4.25 -20.92 -0.94
N PRO A 121 5.27 -21.38 -1.69
CA PRO A 121 6.57 -20.70 -1.75
C PRO A 121 6.46 -19.29 -2.34
N TYR A 122 5.69 -19.12 -3.42
CA TYR A 122 5.43 -17.82 -4.02
C TYR A 122 4.68 -16.90 -3.05
N ALA A 123 3.58 -17.37 -2.46
CA ALA A 123 2.77 -16.58 -1.54
C ALA A 123 3.57 -16.12 -0.31
N LEU A 124 4.35 -17.03 0.30
CA LEU A 124 5.16 -16.74 1.48
C LEU A 124 6.33 -15.80 1.16
N ALA A 125 7.02 -16.02 0.03
CA ALA A 125 8.07 -15.11 -0.43
C ALA A 125 7.51 -13.72 -0.70
N PHE A 126 6.41 -13.62 -1.46
CA PHE A 126 5.78 -12.35 -1.80
C PHE A 126 5.27 -11.60 -0.56
N PHE A 127 4.63 -12.31 0.38
CA PHE A 127 4.21 -11.76 1.67
C PHE A 127 5.38 -11.18 2.46
N THR A 128 6.45 -11.96 2.59
CA THR A 128 7.64 -11.58 3.37
C THR A 128 8.36 -10.39 2.74
N LEU A 129 8.46 -10.37 1.41
CA LEU A 129 9.03 -9.24 0.67
C LEU A 129 8.18 -7.98 0.86
N ILE A 130 6.85 -8.07 0.77
CA ILE A 130 5.96 -6.92 1.01
C ILE A 130 6.14 -6.37 2.41
N LEU A 131 6.21 -7.23 3.43
CA LEU A 131 6.49 -6.81 4.81
C LEU A 131 7.84 -6.11 4.91
N GLY A 132 8.90 -6.73 4.39
CA GLY A 132 10.25 -6.17 4.42
C GLY A 132 10.33 -4.80 3.72
N PHE A 133 9.76 -4.67 2.53
CA PHE A 133 9.73 -3.41 1.80
C PHE A 133 8.82 -2.36 2.43
N SER A 134 7.74 -2.75 3.11
CA SER A 134 6.90 -1.82 3.87
C SER A 134 7.70 -1.18 5.01
N TYR A 135 8.49 -1.97 5.73
CA TYR A 135 9.42 -1.49 6.75
C TYR A 135 10.53 -0.60 6.18
N PHE A 136 11.18 -1.07 5.13
CA PHE A 136 12.25 -0.34 4.47
C PHE A 136 11.76 1.04 4.03
N TYR A 137 10.63 1.10 3.32
CA TYR A 137 10.07 2.35 2.82
C TYR A 137 9.60 3.28 3.95
N ALA A 138 8.93 2.73 4.97
CA ALA A 138 8.47 3.53 6.11
C ALA A 138 9.65 4.21 6.82
N SER A 139 10.77 3.50 7.00
CA SER A 139 11.96 4.05 7.65
C SER A 139 12.64 5.16 6.83
N LEU A 140 12.58 5.06 5.50
CA LEU A 140 13.22 6.00 4.58
C LEU A 140 12.40 7.30 4.41
N THR A 141 11.07 7.20 4.47
CA THR A 141 10.18 8.35 4.25
C THR A 141 9.73 9.05 5.50
N VAL A 142 9.61 8.33 6.61
CA VAL A 142 9.16 8.87 7.88
C VAL A 142 10.31 8.73 8.86
N ASN A 143 10.97 9.87 9.15
CA ASN A 143 11.97 9.98 10.18
C ASN A 143 11.37 10.59 11.47
N PRO A 144 11.13 9.80 12.52
CA PRO A 144 10.60 10.27 13.80
C PRO A 144 11.41 11.39 14.45
N ALA A 145 12.73 11.39 14.26
CA ALA A 145 13.61 12.38 14.87
C ALA A 145 13.42 13.77 14.25
N ASP A 146 13.24 13.81 12.94
CA ASP A 146 12.97 15.06 12.21
C ASP A 146 11.59 15.60 12.56
N ILE A 147 10.57 14.73 12.63
CA ILE A 147 9.21 15.12 13.03
C ILE A 147 9.22 15.67 14.46
N ALA A 148 9.89 14.99 15.40
CA ALA A 148 9.98 15.46 16.79
C ALA A 148 10.70 16.82 16.90
N THR A 149 11.76 17.03 16.12
CA THR A 149 12.48 18.30 16.07
C THR A 149 11.62 19.42 15.48
N ASN A 150 10.87 19.14 14.42
CA ASN A 150 9.94 20.08 13.79
C ASN A 150 8.78 20.45 14.73
N LEU A 151 8.23 19.49 15.47
CA LEU A 151 7.22 19.75 16.50
C LEU A 151 7.76 20.67 17.60
N LYS A 152 8.97 20.38 18.10
CA LYS A 152 9.64 21.21 19.12
C LYS A 152 9.90 22.63 18.61
N ARG A 153 10.41 22.80 17.39
CA ARG A 153 10.64 24.11 16.75
C ARG A 153 9.34 24.87 16.51
N GLY A 154 8.26 24.17 16.18
CA GLY A 154 6.93 24.73 15.99
C GLY A 154 6.20 25.12 17.28
N GLY A 155 6.78 24.85 18.47
CA GLY A 155 6.12 25.11 19.75
C GLY A 155 4.88 24.21 19.96
N VAL A 156 4.88 23.03 19.35
CA VAL A 156 3.80 22.05 19.40
C VAL A 156 4.31 20.79 20.10
N ALA A 157 3.53 20.24 21.03
CA ALA A 157 3.87 19.05 21.77
C ALA A 157 2.74 18.01 21.73
N ILE A 158 3.09 16.75 21.94
CA ILE A 158 2.11 15.67 22.11
C ILE A 158 1.74 15.64 23.60
N PRO A 159 0.44 15.65 23.96
CA PRO A 159 0.02 15.54 25.36
C PRO A 159 0.63 14.31 26.04
N GLY A 160 1.21 14.50 27.22
CA GLY A 160 1.80 13.41 28.02
C GLY A 160 3.20 12.95 27.60
N VAL A 161 3.81 13.53 26.55
CA VAL A 161 5.16 13.16 26.10
C VAL A 161 6.07 14.40 26.10
N ARG A 162 7.25 14.28 26.74
CA ARG A 162 8.22 15.39 26.80
C ARG A 162 8.76 15.71 25.39
N PRO A 163 8.81 16.99 24.97
CA PRO A 163 9.37 17.37 23.67
C PRO A 163 10.85 16.98 23.53
N GLY A 164 11.23 16.40 22.38
CA GLY A 164 12.59 15.94 22.11
C GLY A 164 12.67 14.41 22.00
N SER A 165 13.68 13.79 22.63
CA SER A 165 13.96 12.35 22.51
C SER A 165 12.78 11.45 22.91
N ALA A 166 12.01 11.82 23.94
CA ALA A 166 10.82 11.08 24.33
C ALA A 166 9.72 11.11 23.25
N THR A 167 9.61 12.22 22.51
CA THR A 167 8.70 12.35 21.36
C THR A 167 9.16 11.46 20.21
N THR A 168 10.46 11.42 19.91
CA THR A 168 11.05 10.53 18.91
C THR A 168 10.73 9.07 19.23
N ASN A 169 11.00 8.61 20.46
CA ASN A 169 10.75 7.24 20.87
C ASN A 169 9.27 6.86 20.78
N TYR A 170 8.37 7.77 21.17
CA TYR A 170 6.93 7.57 21.04
C TYR A 170 6.52 7.43 19.56
N LEU A 171 6.98 8.33 18.68
CA LEU A 171 6.68 8.26 17.25
C LEU A 171 7.22 6.99 16.60
N SER A 172 8.47 6.61 16.89
CA SER A 172 9.08 5.38 16.38
C SER A 172 8.28 4.14 16.80
N GLY A 173 7.86 4.07 18.07
CA GLY A 173 7.06 2.95 18.57
C GLY A 173 5.68 2.86 17.90
N VAL A 174 5.05 4.01 17.66
CA VAL A 174 3.77 4.07 16.94
C VAL A 174 3.96 3.66 15.48
N GLN A 175 4.95 4.23 14.80
CA GLN A 175 5.25 3.95 13.40
C GLN A 175 5.52 2.45 13.18
N ASN A 176 6.33 1.83 14.05
CA ASN A 176 6.63 0.39 13.95
C ASN A 176 5.35 -0.46 14.01
N ARG A 177 4.45 -0.18 14.95
CA ARG A 177 3.17 -0.91 15.08
C ARG A 177 2.23 -0.67 13.91
N LEU A 178 2.19 0.56 13.39
CA LEU A 178 1.37 0.90 12.23
C LEU A 178 1.88 0.20 10.97
N THR A 179 3.19 0.26 10.72
CA THR A 179 3.82 -0.41 9.58
C THR A 179 3.65 -1.92 9.64
N LEU A 180 3.74 -2.53 10.83
CA LEU A 180 3.49 -3.95 11.01
C LEU A 180 2.06 -4.32 10.59
N LEU A 181 1.05 -3.61 11.11
CA LEU A 181 -0.35 -3.86 10.80
C LEU A 181 -0.67 -3.58 9.33
N GLY A 182 -0.16 -2.48 8.79
CA GLY A 182 -0.35 -2.10 7.39
C GLY A 182 0.32 -3.09 6.43
N GLY A 183 1.56 -3.48 6.72
CA GLY A 183 2.30 -4.46 5.92
C GLY A 183 1.66 -5.85 5.95
N LEU A 184 1.21 -6.33 7.12
CA LEU A 184 0.50 -7.60 7.24
C LEU A 184 -0.77 -7.60 6.38
N PHE A 185 -1.58 -6.53 6.48
CA PHE A 185 -2.80 -6.42 5.71
C PHE A 185 -2.54 -6.33 4.21
N LEU A 186 -1.58 -5.51 3.79
CA LEU A 186 -1.21 -5.36 2.37
C LEU A 186 -0.68 -6.67 1.79
N GLY A 187 0.17 -7.38 2.53
CA GLY A 187 0.68 -8.69 2.13
C GLY A 187 -0.44 -9.71 1.95
N SER A 188 -1.39 -9.77 2.90
CA SER A 188 -2.54 -10.68 2.81
C SER A 188 -3.43 -10.34 1.62
N VAL A 189 -3.79 -9.08 1.43
CA VAL A 189 -4.68 -8.65 0.35
C VAL A 189 -4.05 -8.83 -1.03
N ALA A 190 -2.73 -8.71 -1.16
CA ALA A 190 -2.02 -8.93 -2.42
C ALA A 190 -2.04 -10.40 -2.90
N ILE A 191 -2.26 -11.36 -1.99
CA ILE A 191 -2.24 -12.81 -2.29
C ILE A 191 -3.64 -13.33 -2.63
N ILE A 192 -4.70 -12.70 -2.11
CA ILE A 192 -6.10 -13.15 -2.26
C ILE A 192 -6.51 -13.33 -3.73
N PRO A 193 -6.27 -12.37 -4.66
CA PRO A 193 -6.70 -12.54 -6.04
C PRO A 193 -6.01 -13.72 -6.73
N ALA A 194 -4.70 -13.87 -6.52
CA ALA A 194 -3.93 -14.98 -7.08
C ALA A 194 -4.40 -16.35 -6.56
N ALA A 195 -4.84 -16.43 -5.30
CA ALA A 195 -5.41 -17.65 -4.72
C ALA A 195 -6.79 -17.98 -5.31
N VAL A 196 -7.62 -16.98 -5.60
CA VAL A 196 -8.99 -17.15 -6.12
C VAL A 196 -9.00 -17.53 -7.60
N GLU A 197 -8.09 -16.98 -8.41
CA GLU A 197 -7.90 -17.38 -9.80
C GLU A 197 -7.55 -18.87 -9.93
N ARG A 198 -6.71 -19.36 -9.02
CA ARG A 198 -6.35 -20.78 -8.94
C ARG A 198 -7.56 -21.64 -8.55
N ALA A 199 -8.33 -21.22 -7.54
CA ALA A 199 -9.48 -21.97 -7.05
C ALA A 199 -10.61 -22.08 -8.09
N THR A 200 -10.77 -21.05 -8.94
CA THR A 200 -11.82 -21.00 -9.97
C THR A 200 -11.41 -21.64 -11.30
N ASN A 201 -10.15 -22.07 -11.47
CA ASN A 201 -9.57 -22.54 -12.75
C ASN A 201 -9.72 -21.57 -13.94
N VAL A 202 -10.22 -20.35 -13.70
CA VAL A 202 -10.36 -19.30 -14.70
C VAL A 202 -9.00 -18.62 -14.83
N GLN A 203 -8.24 -19.03 -15.85
CA GLN A 203 -6.87 -18.56 -16.07
C GLN A 203 -6.77 -17.13 -16.64
N THR A 204 -7.88 -16.41 -16.72
CA THR A 204 -8.00 -15.18 -17.50
C THR A 204 -7.06 -14.04 -17.06
N PHE A 205 -6.63 -14.06 -15.80
CA PHE A 205 -5.68 -13.09 -15.25
C PHE A 205 -4.32 -13.70 -14.86
N GLN A 206 -4.06 -14.96 -15.25
CA GLN A 206 -2.84 -15.67 -14.88
C GLN A 206 -1.57 -14.85 -15.18
N GLY A 207 -0.73 -14.70 -14.15
CA GLY A 207 0.50 -13.94 -14.21
C GLY A 207 0.32 -12.48 -13.83
N LEU A 208 1.03 -11.59 -14.53
CA LEU A 208 1.11 -10.15 -14.24
C LEU A 208 -0.25 -9.43 -14.21
N GLY A 209 -1.37 -10.03 -14.62
CA GLY A 209 -2.68 -9.40 -14.71
C GLY A 209 -3.22 -8.88 -13.38
N ALA A 210 -3.39 -9.75 -12.39
CA ALA A 210 -3.95 -9.38 -11.09
C ALA A 210 -3.06 -8.37 -10.33
N THR A 211 -1.76 -8.68 -10.21
CA THR A 211 -0.81 -7.82 -9.50
C THR A 211 -0.62 -6.48 -10.23
N SER A 212 -0.57 -6.45 -11.57
CA SER A 212 -0.48 -5.19 -12.31
C SER A 212 -1.74 -4.34 -12.15
N LEU A 213 -2.92 -4.94 -12.04
CA LEU A 213 -4.16 -4.21 -11.82
C LEU A 213 -4.21 -3.62 -10.41
N LEU A 214 -3.78 -4.36 -9.38
CA LEU A 214 -3.62 -3.83 -8.03
C LEU A 214 -2.62 -2.66 -7.98
N ILE A 215 -1.49 -2.80 -8.70
CA ILE A 215 -0.49 -1.73 -8.83
C ILE A 215 -1.10 -0.52 -9.54
N LEU A 216 -1.82 -0.73 -10.64
CA LEU A 216 -2.44 0.34 -11.43
C LEU A 216 -3.42 1.14 -10.60
N VAL A 217 -4.32 0.47 -9.86
CA VAL A 217 -5.29 1.15 -9.00
C VAL A 217 -4.59 1.95 -7.92
N GLY A 218 -3.59 1.36 -7.28
CA GLY A 218 -2.80 2.04 -6.28
C GLY A 218 -2.10 3.30 -6.82
N VAL A 219 -1.46 3.20 -7.98
CA VAL A 219 -0.75 4.33 -8.60
C VAL A 219 -1.75 5.40 -9.04
N ALA A 220 -2.91 5.02 -9.58
CA ALA A 220 -3.97 5.95 -9.93
C ALA A 220 -4.44 6.78 -8.70
N ILE A 221 -4.57 6.13 -7.53
CA ILE A 221 -4.90 6.81 -6.27
C ILE A 221 -3.79 7.78 -5.86
N ASP A 222 -2.53 7.35 -5.93
CA ASP A 222 -1.39 8.20 -5.58
C ASP A 222 -1.30 9.41 -6.52
N THR A 223 -1.50 9.22 -7.83
CA THR A 223 -1.57 10.31 -8.80
C THR A 223 -2.74 11.25 -8.50
N ALA A 224 -3.93 10.73 -8.22
CA ALA A 224 -5.10 11.55 -7.86
C ALA A 224 -4.83 12.40 -6.61
N LYS A 225 -4.19 11.82 -5.57
CA LYS A 225 -3.79 12.54 -4.36
C LYS A 225 -2.76 13.63 -4.62
N GLN A 226 -1.77 13.37 -5.48
CA GLN A 226 -0.77 14.37 -5.88
C GLN A 226 -1.43 15.54 -6.63
N VAL A 227 -2.32 15.25 -7.58
CA VAL A 227 -3.08 16.28 -8.31
C VAL A 227 -3.95 17.10 -7.36
N GLN A 228 -4.68 16.45 -6.45
CA GLN A 228 -5.50 17.15 -5.45
C GLN A 228 -4.66 18.07 -4.57
N THR A 229 -3.50 17.60 -4.10
CA THR A 229 -2.58 18.38 -3.27
C THR A 229 -2.08 19.61 -4.02
N TYR A 230 -1.72 19.45 -5.30
CA TYR A 230 -1.28 20.53 -6.18
C TYR A 230 -2.37 21.59 -6.40
N VAL A 231 -3.61 21.15 -6.67
CA VAL A 231 -4.76 22.05 -6.84
C VAL A 231 -5.05 22.84 -5.56
N ILE A 232 -4.95 22.20 -4.39
CA ILE A 232 -5.13 22.87 -3.10
C ILE A 232 -4.05 23.94 -2.89
N SER A 233 -2.78 23.63 -3.17
CA SER A 233 -1.70 24.62 -3.04
C SER A 233 -1.90 25.85 -3.94
N GLN A 234 -2.38 25.64 -5.18
CA GLN A 234 -2.63 26.73 -6.11
C GLN A 234 -3.75 27.66 -5.64
N ARG A 235 -4.81 27.11 -5.01
CA ARG A 235 -5.89 27.92 -4.41
C ARG A 235 -5.40 28.74 -3.22
N TYR A 236 -4.43 28.25 -2.45
CA TYR A 236 -3.81 29.00 -1.36
C TYR A 236 -2.97 30.18 -1.87
N GLU A 237 -2.21 30.02 -2.96
CA GLU A 237 -1.44 31.13 -3.54
C GLU A 237 -2.34 32.29 -4.03
N GLY A 238 -3.54 31.97 -4.54
CA GLY A 238 -4.53 32.97 -4.94
C GLY A 238 -5.12 33.78 -3.78
N LEU A 239 -5.17 33.20 -2.57
CA LEU A 239 -5.70 33.86 -1.36
C LEU A 239 -4.64 34.68 -0.61
N VAL A 240 -3.35 34.33 -0.74
CA VAL A 240 -2.24 35.06 -0.09
C VAL A 240 -1.79 36.27 -0.91
N ARG A 241 -2.12 36.33 -2.20
CA ARG A 241 -1.85 37.47 -3.09
C ARG A 241 -2.96 38.53 -3.15
N GLN A 242 -4.09 38.31 -2.46
CA GLN A 242 -5.14 39.32 -2.23
C GLN A 242 -4.98 39.93 -0.84
#